data_AF-A0A3B9AHR0-F1
#
_entry.id   AF-A0A3B9AHR0-F1
#
_cell.length_a   1.000
_cell.length_b   1.000
_cell.length_c   1.000
_cell.angle_alpha   90.00
_cell.angle_beta   90.00
_cell.angle_gamma   90.00
#
_symmetry.space_group_name_H-M   'P 1'
#
loop_
_entity.id
_entity.type
_entity.pdbx_description
1 polymer ?
#
loop_
_entity_poly.entity_id
_entity_poly.type
_entity_poly.pdbx_seq_one_letter_code
_entity_poly.pdbx_strand_id
1 'polypeptide(L)'
;MEQNRENLQQAIRQLPEYQPPAGLWDTIAGELDFDQTLEKPLQELPVYTPPADLWDSLAARIEQAPELAPEKGIRPAYKWLVGLVLMALGVWVFLPVAPPVAPASIPTTPAQSAEPIALNNQPQQIRTTQTNNTQKKAVKPTSKPRLAHRTEVVDDALIMACRSAEDPNYDLVETLCKEALPVCEEPQFKQLKAEFDDLTQAHTALKNALGQYADDPDLVSQLIDIEQARDQVLQQLMAMM
;
A
#
# COMPACT_ATOMS: atom_id res chain seq x y z
N MET A 1 2.58 33.18 -23.06
CA MET A 1 1.13 32.93 -23.15
C MET A 1 0.92 31.49 -22.71
N GLU A 2 0.12 31.25 -21.68
CA GLU A 2 -0.12 29.89 -21.17
C GLU A 2 -0.99 29.10 -22.15
N GLN A 3 -0.46 28.01 -22.69
CA GLN A 3 -1.13 27.19 -23.70
C GLN A 3 -2.40 26.47 -23.18
N ASN A 4 -2.58 26.35 -21.85
CA ASN A 4 -3.67 25.57 -21.26
C ASN A 4 -4.81 26.39 -20.65
N ARG A 5 -4.82 27.71 -20.85
CA ARG A 5 -5.82 28.58 -20.21
C ARG A 5 -7.26 28.26 -20.62
N GLU A 6 -7.50 27.93 -21.88
CA GLU A 6 -8.85 27.64 -22.39
C GLU A 6 -9.36 26.29 -21.88
N ASN A 7 -8.49 25.28 -21.85
CA ASN A 7 -8.81 23.94 -21.34
C ASN A 7 -9.14 24.00 -19.84
N LEU A 8 -8.34 24.73 -19.05
CA LEU A 8 -8.61 24.92 -17.63
C LEU A 8 -9.96 25.63 -17.38
N GLN A 9 -10.28 26.63 -18.18
CA GLN A 9 -11.57 27.33 -18.07
C GLN A 9 -12.75 26.43 -18.45
N GLN A 10 -12.57 25.53 -19.40
CA GLN A 10 -13.59 24.56 -19.78
C GLN A 10 -13.80 23.51 -18.69
N ALA A 11 -12.71 22.99 -18.12
CA ALA A 11 -12.77 22.04 -17.00
C ALA A 11 -13.45 22.65 -15.77
N ILE A 12 -13.10 23.87 -15.38
CA ILE A 12 -13.71 24.58 -14.23
C ILE A 12 -15.23 24.70 -14.39
N ARG A 13 -15.74 24.90 -15.61
CA ARG A 13 -17.19 25.01 -15.87
C ARG A 13 -17.92 23.66 -15.82
N GLN A 14 -17.20 22.56 -15.95
CA GLN A 14 -17.76 21.20 -15.94
C GLN A 14 -17.69 20.55 -14.56
N LEU A 15 -17.06 21.18 -13.57
CA LEU A 15 -17.03 20.64 -12.22
C LEU A 15 -18.47 20.59 -11.66
N PRO A 16 -18.97 19.40 -11.29
CA PRO A 16 -20.25 19.30 -10.61
C PRO A 16 -20.18 20.03 -9.26
N GLU A 17 -21.26 20.73 -8.93
CA GLU A 17 -21.41 21.32 -7.60
C GLU A 17 -21.77 20.22 -6.59
N TYR A 18 -20.77 19.74 -5.85
CA TYR A 18 -21.01 18.87 -4.72
C TYR A 18 -21.37 19.72 -3.49
N GLN A 19 -22.66 19.75 -3.17
CA GLN A 19 -23.13 20.28 -1.89
C GLN A 19 -23.26 19.10 -0.93
N PRO A 20 -22.61 19.13 0.25
CA PRO A 20 -22.80 18.08 1.23
C PRO A 20 -24.28 18.01 1.64
N PRO A 21 -24.79 16.81 2.00
CA PRO A 21 -26.14 16.67 2.53
C PRO A 21 -26.37 17.64 3.69
N ALA A 22 -27.55 18.28 3.72
CA ALA A 22 -27.93 19.11 4.86
C ALA A 22 -27.90 18.26 6.14
N GLY A 23 -27.22 18.74 7.18
CA GLY A 23 -27.04 18.04 8.45
C GLY A 23 -25.75 17.22 8.58
N LEU A 24 -24.97 17.02 7.50
CA LEU A 24 -23.68 16.32 7.61
C LEU A 24 -22.74 17.02 8.61
N TRP A 25 -22.71 18.35 8.59
CA TRP A 25 -21.90 19.14 9.52
C TRP A 25 -22.41 19.06 10.95
N ASP A 26 -23.71 18.92 11.16
CA ASP A 26 -24.28 18.75 12.50
C ASP A 26 -23.93 17.37 13.07
N THR A 27 -23.91 16.33 12.22
CA THR A 27 -23.45 14.98 12.60
C THR A 27 -21.97 14.99 12.96
N ILE A 28 -21.12 15.56 12.09
CA ILE A 28 -19.68 15.68 12.35
C ILE A 28 -19.44 16.48 13.64
N ALA A 29 -20.16 17.58 13.85
CA ALA A 29 -20.05 18.37 15.07
C ALA A 29 -20.50 17.61 16.33
N GLY A 30 -21.55 16.78 16.24
CA GLY A 30 -21.98 15.93 17.34
C GLY A 30 -21.02 14.77 17.63
N GLU A 31 -20.29 14.28 16.62
CA GLU A 31 -19.28 13.23 16.76
C GLU A 31 -17.92 13.80 17.23
N LEU A 32 -17.66 15.09 16.98
CA LEU A 32 -16.47 15.80 17.44
C LEU A 32 -16.47 16.17 18.94
N ASP A 33 -17.52 15.84 19.71
CA ASP A 33 -17.45 15.81 21.19
C ASP A 33 -16.51 14.69 21.72
N PHE A 34 -15.64 14.17 20.84
CA PHE A 34 -14.51 13.31 21.12
C PHE A 34 -13.60 13.85 22.23
N ASP A 35 -13.41 15.18 22.31
CA ASP A 35 -12.63 15.80 23.38
C ASP A 35 -13.18 15.43 24.78
N GLN A 36 -14.51 15.43 24.93
CA GLN A 36 -15.19 15.04 26.17
C GLN A 36 -15.05 13.53 26.44
N THR A 37 -14.98 12.72 25.39
CA THR A 37 -14.80 11.27 25.49
C THR A 37 -13.36 10.92 25.85
N LEU A 38 -12.38 11.73 25.44
CA LEU A 38 -10.97 11.54 25.71
C LEU A 38 -10.52 12.04 27.09
N GLU A 39 -11.15 13.07 27.65
CA GLU A 39 -10.77 13.65 28.95
C GLU A 39 -10.74 12.61 30.08
N LYS A 40 -11.70 11.68 30.08
CA LYS A 40 -11.79 10.65 31.11
C LYS A 40 -10.67 9.59 31.00
N PRO A 41 -10.44 8.93 29.83
CA PRO A 41 -9.29 8.05 29.64
C PRO A 41 -7.95 8.75 29.88
N LEU A 42 -7.80 10.02 29.47
CA LEU A 42 -6.57 10.79 29.66
C LEU A 42 -6.22 10.97 31.15
N GLN A 43 -7.23 11.13 32.01
CA GLN A 43 -7.01 11.20 33.46
C GLN A 43 -6.72 9.83 34.10
N GLU A 44 -7.19 8.75 33.49
CA GLU A 44 -6.98 7.38 33.95
C GLU A 44 -5.69 6.75 33.40
N LEU A 45 -4.98 7.43 32.48
CA LEU A 45 -3.72 6.95 31.95
C LEU A 45 -2.67 6.85 33.06
N PRO A 46 -2.08 5.67 33.29
CA PRO A 46 -1.01 5.53 34.26
C PRO A 46 0.19 6.37 33.82
N VAL A 47 0.76 7.11 34.77
CA VAL A 47 2.02 7.83 34.55
C VAL A 47 3.14 6.79 34.52
N TYR A 48 3.45 6.28 33.33
CA TYR A 48 4.62 5.44 33.12
C TYR A 48 5.87 6.33 33.15
N THR A 49 6.60 6.24 34.25
CA THR A 49 7.95 6.80 34.32
C THR A 49 8.90 5.67 33.93
N PRO A 50 9.67 5.79 32.84
CA PRO A 50 10.63 4.75 32.49
C PRO A 50 11.63 4.58 33.63
N PRO A 51 12.10 3.35 33.91
CA PRO A 51 13.17 3.11 34.88
C PRO A 51 14.38 4.00 34.57
N ALA A 52 15.01 4.58 35.60
CA ALA A 52 16.16 5.48 35.43
C ALA A 52 17.30 4.81 34.65
N ASP A 53 17.54 3.52 34.93
CA ASP A 53 18.60 2.72 34.33
C ASP A 53 18.43 2.49 32.81
N LEU A 54 17.21 2.68 32.29
CA LEU A 54 16.90 2.46 30.88
C LEU A 54 17.62 3.51 30.01
N TRP A 55 17.66 4.77 30.46
CA TRP A 55 18.37 5.84 29.77
C TRP A 55 19.88 5.62 29.76
N ASP A 56 20.45 5.16 30.87
CA ASP A 56 21.88 4.86 30.95
C ASP A 56 22.26 3.72 30.01
N SER A 57 21.40 2.69 29.89
CA SER A 57 21.63 1.57 28.97
C SER A 57 21.56 1.99 27.49
N LEU A 58 20.65 2.91 27.15
CA LEU A 58 20.54 3.48 25.81
C LEU A 58 21.76 4.34 25.47
N ALA A 59 22.18 5.20 26.39
CA ALA A 59 23.38 6.03 26.23
C ALA A 59 24.63 5.15 26.01
N ALA A 60 24.82 4.14 26.87
CA ALA A 60 25.93 3.20 26.72
C ALA A 60 25.88 2.43 25.39
N ARG A 61 24.70 2.05 24.90
CA ARG A 61 24.55 1.35 23.62
C ARG A 61 24.82 2.26 22.42
N ILE A 62 24.48 3.55 22.50
CA ILE A 62 24.81 4.53 21.47
C ILE A 62 26.33 4.79 21.43
N GLU A 63 26.99 4.88 22.58
CA GLU A 63 28.45 5.03 22.66
C GLU A 63 29.21 3.77 22.21
N GLN A 64 28.61 2.58 22.43
CA GLN A 64 29.15 1.30 21.94
C GLN A 64 28.78 1.00 20.50
N ALA A 65 27.92 1.81 19.86
CA ALA A 65 27.64 1.65 18.44
C ALA A 65 28.97 1.78 17.71
N PRO A 66 29.48 0.70 17.09
CA PRO A 66 30.80 0.73 16.48
C PRO A 66 30.77 1.84 15.43
N GLU A 67 31.58 2.87 15.67
CA GLU A 67 31.85 3.93 14.71
C GLU A 67 32.15 3.21 13.40
N LEU A 68 31.27 3.36 12.40
CA LEU A 68 31.33 2.65 11.12
C LEU A 68 32.70 2.91 10.53
N ALA A 69 33.63 2.00 10.81
CA ALA A 69 35.00 2.11 10.36
C ALA A 69 34.94 2.22 8.84
N PRO A 70 35.67 3.16 8.21
CA PRO A 70 35.64 3.31 6.77
C PRO A 70 35.96 1.95 6.15
N GLU A 71 35.01 1.40 5.39
CA GLU A 71 35.15 0.13 4.70
C GLU A 71 36.52 0.09 4.03
N LYS A 72 37.39 -0.80 4.53
CA LYS A 72 38.67 -1.06 3.87
C LYS A 72 38.34 -1.63 2.50
N GLY A 73 38.47 -0.77 1.49
CA GLY A 73 38.13 -1.02 0.10
C GLY A 73 38.44 -2.45 -0.34
N ILE A 74 37.38 -3.18 -0.67
CA ILE A 74 37.42 -4.45 -1.36
C ILE A 74 38.14 -4.21 -2.69
N ARG A 75 39.40 -4.65 -2.79
CA ARG A 75 40.16 -4.57 -4.03
C ARG A 75 39.51 -5.51 -5.07
N PRO A 76 39.08 -5.03 -6.24
CA PRO A 76 38.43 -5.89 -7.23
C PRO A 76 39.46 -6.81 -7.90
N ALA A 77 39.53 -8.07 -7.42
CA ALA A 77 40.30 -9.15 -8.02
C ALA A 77 39.58 -9.84 -9.21
N TYR A 78 38.63 -9.15 -9.86
CA TYR A 78 37.81 -9.71 -10.95
C TYR A 78 38.52 -9.73 -12.33
N LYS A 79 39.70 -9.12 -12.47
CA LYS A 79 40.38 -9.01 -13.78
C LYS A 79 40.96 -10.32 -14.36
N TRP A 80 40.82 -11.47 -13.71
CA TRP A 80 41.39 -12.75 -14.19
C TRP A 80 40.37 -13.82 -14.64
N LEU A 81 39.05 -13.53 -14.70
CA LEU A 81 38.03 -14.53 -15.07
C LEU A 81 37.25 -14.26 -16.36
N VAL A 82 37.62 -13.28 -17.18
CA VAL A 82 36.94 -13.02 -18.47
C VAL A 82 37.57 -13.81 -19.65
N GLY A 83 38.75 -14.41 -19.47
CA GLY A 83 39.45 -15.15 -20.53
C GLY A 83 38.95 -16.58 -20.81
N LEU A 84 38.22 -17.21 -19.87
CA LEU A 84 37.87 -18.63 -19.96
C LEU A 84 36.41 -18.91 -20.36
N VAL A 85 35.50 -17.93 -20.26
CA VAL A 85 34.08 -18.13 -20.58
C VAL A 85 33.78 -17.98 -22.08
N LEU A 86 34.60 -17.23 -22.84
CA LEU A 86 34.45 -17.07 -24.29
C LEU A 86 34.84 -18.33 -25.11
N MET A 87 35.57 -19.28 -24.54
CA MET A 87 35.89 -20.56 -25.20
C MET A 87 34.78 -21.63 -25.05
N ALA A 88 33.88 -21.49 -24.08
CA ALA A 88 32.79 -22.45 -23.86
C ALA A 88 31.51 -22.13 -24.66
N LEU A 89 31.33 -20.89 -25.12
CA LEU A 89 30.15 -20.47 -25.90
C LEU A 89 30.30 -20.67 -27.42
N GLY A 90 31.48 -21.02 -27.92
CA GLY A 90 31.73 -21.22 -29.37
C GLY A 90 31.27 -22.57 -29.94
N VAL A 91 30.85 -23.53 -29.11
CA VAL A 91 30.59 -24.93 -29.54
C VAL A 91 29.09 -25.24 -29.67
N TRP A 92 28.19 -24.30 -29.37
CA TRP A 92 26.73 -24.53 -29.45
C TRP A 92 26.07 -24.15 -30.79
N VAL A 93 26.83 -23.69 -31.79
CA VAL A 93 26.26 -23.23 -33.07
C VAL A 93 25.95 -24.38 -34.06
N PHE A 94 26.19 -25.65 -33.71
CA PHE A 94 26.05 -26.78 -34.64
C PHE A 94 25.05 -27.88 -34.23
N LEU A 95 24.05 -27.59 -33.38
CA LEU A 95 22.95 -28.55 -33.16
C LEU A 95 21.85 -28.36 -34.21
N PRO A 96 21.50 -29.39 -35.01
CA PRO A 96 20.40 -29.32 -35.95
C PRO A 96 19.07 -29.26 -35.20
N VAL A 97 18.34 -28.17 -35.39
CA VAL A 97 16.93 -28.01 -35.03
C VAL A 97 16.12 -29.11 -35.73
N ALA A 98 15.49 -29.98 -34.94
CA ALA A 98 14.52 -30.95 -35.44
C ALA A 98 13.24 -30.26 -35.92
N PRO A 99 12.55 -30.79 -36.94
CA PRO A 99 11.35 -30.19 -37.48
C PRO A 99 10.18 -30.25 -36.48
N PRO A 100 9.27 -29.27 -36.52
CA PRO A 100 8.14 -29.19 -35.58
C PRO A 100 7.14 -30.33 -35.81
N VAL A 101 6.90 -31.08 -34.75
CA VAL A 101 5.80 -32.05 -34.67
C VAL A 101 4.48 -31.28 -34.69
N ALA A 102 3.57 -31.72 -35.54
CA ALA A 102 2.25 -31.15 -35.76
C ALA A 102 1.43 -31.04 -34.45
N PRO A 103 0.62 -29.97 -34.28
CA PRO A 103 -0.23 -29.82 -33.11
C PRO A 103 -1.34 -30.87 -33.12
N ALA A 104 -1.33 -31.71 -32.09
CA ALA A 104 -2.45 -32.59 -31.77
C ALA A 104 -3.67 -31.75 -31.39
N SER A 105 -4.79 -32.11 -31.99
CA SER A 105 -6.13 -31.56 -31.82
C SER A 105 -6.54 -31.53 -30.35
N ILE A 106 -6.84 -30.35 -29.82
CA ILE A 106 -7.50 -30.19 -28.52
C ILE A 106 -8.98 -30.55 -28.72
N PRO A 107 -9.57 -31.46 -27.91
CA PRO A 107 -11.00 -31.70 -27.93
C PRO A 107 -11.75 -30.47 -27.41
N THR A 108 -12.61 -29.95 -28.28
CA THR A 108 -13.68 -28.98 -28.01
C THR A 108 -14.47 -29.41 -26.77
N THR A 109 -14.32 -28.66 -25.68
CA THR A 109 -15.21 -28.71 -24.52
C THR A 109 -16.40 -27.79 -24.81
N PRO A 110 -17.65 -28.27 -24.69
CA PRO A 110 -18.82 -27.48 -25.07
C PRO A 110 -19.06 -26.31 -24.11
N ALA A 111 -19.45 -25.20 -24.71
CA ALA A 111 -19.87 -23.96 -24.09
C ALA A 111 -20.92 -24.21 -22.99
N GLN A 112 -20.61 -23.77 -21.77
CA GLN A 112 -21.60 -23.63 -20.72
C GLN A 112 -21.97 -22.15 -20.62
N SER A 113 -23.22 -21.91 -21.04
CA SER A 113 -23.94 -20.65 -20.97
C SER A 113 -23.95 -20.11 -19.55
N ALA A 114 -23.24 -18.99 -19.32
CA ALA A 114 -23.41 -18.19 -18.11
C ALA A 114 -24.38 -17.04 -18.41
N GLU A 115 -25.55 -17.11 -17.77
CA GLU A 115 -26.58 -16.09 -17.69
C GLU A 115 -26.01 -14.74 -17.18
N PRO A 116 -26.49 -13.59 -17.69
CA PRO A 116 -26.18 -12.30 -17.10
C PRO A 116 -26.91 -12.15 -15.77
N ILE A 117 -26.15 -12.10 -14.67
CA ILE A 117 -26.66 -11.64 -13.37
C ILE A 117 -26.99 -10.15 -13.51
N ALA A 118 -28.28 -9.87 -13.66
CA ALA A 118 -28.83 -8.52 -13.55
C ALA A 118 -28.72 -8.07 -12.10
N LEU A 119 -27.82 -7.12 -11.83
CA LEU A 119 -27.73 -6.44 -10.54
C LEU A 119 -28.95 -5.51 -10.40
N ASN A 120 -30.01 -6.05 -9.79
CA ASN A 120 -31.23 -5.35 -9.41
C ASN A 120 -30.94 -4.39 -8.25
N ASN A 121 -30.47 -3.18 -8.57
CA ASN A 121 -30.46 -2.06 -7.63
C ASN A 121 -31.85 -1.44 -7.58
N GLN A 122 -32.71 -2.03 -6.76
CA GLN A 122 -33.99 -1.46 -6.37
C GLN A 122 -33.73 -0.46 -5.22
N PRO A 123 -33.95 0.85 -5.40
CA PRO A 123 -33.82 1.80 -4.30
C PRO A 123 -34.98 1.54 -3.33
N GLN A 124 -34.65 1.19 -2.09
CA GLN A 124 -35.63 1.12 -1.02
C GLN A 124 -36.27 2.50 -0.84
N GLN A 125 -37.59 2.54 -1.05
CA GLN A 125 -38.40 3.70 -0.75
C GLN A 125 -38.44 3.88 0.77
N ILE A 126 -37.63 4.83 1.26
CA ILE A 126 -37.73 5.28 2.64
C ILE A 126 -39.00 6.14 2.74
N ARG A 127 -39.88 5.65 3.62
CA ARG A 127 -41.14 6.23 4.07
C ARG A 127 -41.04 7.74 4.29
N THR A 128 -41.71 8.50 3.44
CA THR A 128 -42.04 9.91 3.66
C THR A 128 -42.94 10.04 4.88
N THR A 129 -42.38 10.50 6.00
CA THR A 129 -43.19 11.12 7.05
C THR A 129 -43.17 12.62 6.83
N GLN A 130 -44.27 13.11 6.27
CA GLN A 130 -44.61 14.53 6.29
C GLN A 130 -44.67 14.99 7.75
N THR A 131 -43.81 15.93 8.13
CA THR A 131 -44.06 16.76 9.29
C THR A 131 -43.95 18.23 8.93
N ASN A 132 -44.95 18.96 9.41
CA ASN A 132 -45.33 20.29 9.01
C ASN A 132 -44.30 21.36 9.39
N ASN A 133 -44.05 22.25 8.43
CA ASN A 133 -44.23 23.69 8.55
C ASN A 133 -43.85 24.34 9.90
N THR A 134 -42.70 25.00 9.96
CA THR A 134 -42.56 26.25 10.73
C THR A 134 -41.56 27.16 10.04
N GLN A 135 -42.12 28.19 9.40
CA GLN A 135 -41.40 29.37 8.94
C GLN A 135 -40.59 30.00 10.09
N LYS A 136 -39.27 30.07 9.96
CA LYS A 136 -38.44 31.03 10.70
C LYS A 136 -37.42 31.69 9.77
N LYS A 137 -37.80 32.90 9.37
CA LYS A 137 -37.00 34.14 9.24
C LYS A 137 -35.59 34.01 8.66
N ALA A 138 -35.46 34.52 7.44
CA ALA A 138 -34.20 34.79 6.76
C ALA A 138 -33.27 35.69 7.61
N VAL A 139 -32.10 35.15 7.95
CA VAL A 139 -30.90 35.95 8.21
C VAL A 139 -29.97 35.74 7.03
N LYS A 140 -29.64 36.84 6.36
CA LYS A 140 -28.77 36.89 5.18
C LYS A 140 -27.31 36.96 5.65
N PRO A 141 -26.45 35.95 5.41
CA PRO A 141 -25.02 36.11 5.61
C PRO A 141 -24.41 36.56 4.28
N THR A 142 -24.22 37.86 4.13
CA THR A 142 -23.31 38.42 3.13
C THR A 142 -21.87 38.31 3.63
N SER A 143 -21.24 37.15 3.46
CA SER A 143 -19.79 37.06 3.48
C SER A 143 -19.35 36.00 2.49
N LYS A 144 -18.63 36.42 1.45
CA LYS A 144 -18.01 35.53 0.46
C LYS A 144 -17.16 34.49 1.20
N PRO A 145 -17.29 33.18 0.93
CA PRO A 145 -16.45 32.17 1.55
C PRO A 145 -15.00 32.39 1.13
N ARG A 146 -14.12 32.63 2.10
CA ARG A 146 -12.67 32.71 1.89
C ARG A 146 -12.12 31.29 2.07
N LEU A 147 -11.87 30.59 0.97
CA LEU A 147 -11.14 29.33 1.01
C LEU A 147 -9.74 29.58 1.59
N ALA A 148 -9.47 28.99 2.75
CA ALA A 148 -8.12 28.88 3.29
C ALA A 148 -7.63 27.47 2.97
N HIS A 149 -6.68 27.36 2.05
CA HIS A 149 -6.00 26.09 1.77
C HIS A 149 -4.72 26.03 2.60
N ARG A 150 -4.52 24.92 3.31
CA ARG A 150 -3.32 24.63 4.08
C ARG A 150 -2.59 23.50 3.37
N THR A 151 -1.48 23.81 2.71
CA THR A 151 -0.51 22.81 2.26
C THR A 151 0.45 22.51 3.40
N GLU A 152 0.49 21.27 3.87
CA GLU A 152 1.58 20.81 4.72
C GLU A 152 2.66 20.21 3.82
N VAL A 153 3.89 20.69 4.00
CA VAL A 153 5.06 20.13 3.33
C VAL A 153 5.45 18.89 4.14
N VAL A 154 5.11 17.71 3.61
CA VAL A 154 5.55 16.45 4.19
C VAL A 154 7.03 16.26 3.82
N ASP A 155 7.85 15.93 4.82
CA ASP A 155 9.27 15.72 4.63
C ASP A 155 9.52 14.50 3.71
N ASP A 156 10.24 14.70 2.61
CA ASP A 156 10.55 13.64 1.63
C ASP A 156 11.31 12.47 2.28
N ALA A 157 12.06 12.72 3.35
CA ALA A 157 12.72 11.67 4.12
C ALA A 157 11.71 10.77 4.85
N LEU A 158 10.59 11.32 5.32
CA LEU A 158 9.51 10.55 5.93
C LEU A 158 8.78 9.71 4.88
N ILE A 159 8.53 10.27 3.68
CA ILE A 159 7.93 9.54 2.56
C ILE A 159 8.85 8.40 2.11
N MET A 160 10.17 8.63 2.07
CA MET A 160 11.16 7.59 1.77
C MET A 160 11.31 6.55 2.88
N ALA A 161 11.15 6.93 4.15
CA ALA A 161 11.11 5.98 5.27
C ALA A 161 9.85 5.10 5.22
N CYS A 162 8.71 5.63 4.76
CA CYS A 162 7.48 4.86 4.51
C CYS A 162 7.58 3.94 3.28
N ARG A 163 8.52 4.18 2.35
CA ARG A 163 8.76 3.33 1.16
C ARG A 163 9.53 2.04 1.48
N SER A 164 9.40 1.57 2.73
CA SER A 164 10.21 0.63 3.51
C SER A 164 11.12 -0.32 2.73
N ALA A 165 12.30 -0.54 3.31
CA ALA A 165 13.06 -1.77 3.10
C ALA A 165 12.12 -2.97 3.32
N GLU A 166 12.31 -4.00 2.50
CA GLU A 166 11.56 -5.26 2.52
C GLU A 166 11.35 -5.77 3.96
N ASP A 167 10.14 -6.26 4.25
CA ASP A 167 9.62 -6.53 5.59
C ASP A 167 10.60 -7.33 6.47
N PRO A 168 11.18 -6.75 7.54
CA PRO A 168 12.11 -7.47 8.42
C PRO A 168 11.45 -8.67 9.13
N ASN A 169 10.12 -8.67 9.17
CA ASN A 169 9.32 -9.76 9.71
C ASN A 169 9.30 -11.00 8.80
N TYR A 170 9.39 -10.83 7.47
CA TYR A 170 9.47 -11.97 6.55
C TYR A 170 10.86 -12.61 6.56
N ASP A 171 11.93 -11.81 6.70
CA ASP A 171 13.29 -12.32 6.89
C ASP A 171 13.40 -13.23 8.13
N LEU A 172 12.69 -12.87 9.21
CA LEU A 172 12.57 -13.70 10.40
C LEU A 172 11.87 -15.03 10.10
N VAL A 173 10.74 -15.00 9.40
CA VAL A 173 10.00 -16.21 8.98
C VAL A 173 10.90 -17.12 8.13
N GLU A 174 11.63 -16.56 7.17
CA GLU A 174 12.53 -17.32 6.30
C GLU A 174 13.71 -17.92 7.08
N THR A 175 14.23 -17.19 8.06
CA THR A 175 15.29 -17.66 8.97
C THR A 175 14.79 -18.82 9.83
N LEU A 176 13.59 -18.70 10.41
CA LEU A 176 12.98 -19.76 11.20
C LEU A 176 12.71 -21.03 10.36
N CYS A 177 12.31 -20.87 9.10
CA CYS A 177 12.16 -22.02 8.20
C CYS A 177 13.49 -22.66 7.78
N LYS A 178 14.59 -21.90 7.72
CA LYS A 178 15.94 -22.45 7.50
C LYS A 178 16.42 -23.32 8.67
N GLU A 179 15.89 -23.09 9.88
CA GLU A 179 16.12 -23.93 11.05
C GLU A 179 15.27 -25.23 11.06
N ALA A 180 14.55 -25.51 9.96
CA ALA A 180 13.78 -26.74 9.72
C ALA A 180 12.65 -26.99 10.74
N LEU A 181 11.92 -25.94 11.11
CA LEU A 181 10.69 -26.09 11.89
C LEU A 181 9.65 -26.90 11.10
N PRO A 182 8.94 -27.86 11.75
CA PRO A 182 7.96 -28.72 11.09
C PRO A 182 6.77 -27.94 10.49
N VAL A 183 6.46 -26.77 11.04
CA VAL A 183 5.40 -25.87 10.55
C VAL A 183 5.62 -25.43 9.09
N CYS A 184 6.88 -25.26 8.66
CA CYS A 184 7.18 -24.79 7.30
C CYS A 184 6.91 -25.85 6.22
N GLU A 185 6.75 -27.12 6.59
CA GLU A 185 6.38 -28.20 5.68
C GLU A 185 4.87 -28.33 5.46
N GLU A 186 4.07 -27.67 6.29
CA GLU A 186 2.62 -27.73 6.21
C GLU A 186 2.11 -27.13 4.88
N PRO A 187 1.12 -27.77 4.23
CA PRO A 187 0.62 -27.31 2.94
C PRO A 187 -0.02 -25.92 3.01
N GLN A 188 -0.64 -25.58 4.14
CA GLN A 188 -1.25 -24.27 4.38
C GLN A 188 -0.19 -23.17 4.47
N PHE A 189 0.89 -23.41 5.23
CA PHE A 189 2.02 -22.50 5.32
C PHE A 189 2.67 -22.26 3.96
N LYS A 190 2.92 -23.33 3.18
CA LYS A 190 3.48 -23.22 1.83
C LYS A 190 2.60 -22.41 0.88
N GLN A 191 1.27 -22.56 1.00
CA GLN A 191 0.32 -21.79 0.20
C GLN A 191 0.38 -20.31 0.57
N LEU A 192 0.30 -19.96 1.86
CA LEU A 192 0.39 -18.58 2.32
C LEU A 192 1.73 -17.94 1.94
N LYS A 193 2.83 -18.70 2.02
CA LYS A 193 4.14 -18.22 1.59
C LYS A 193 4.17 -17.91 0.09
N ALA A 194 3.62 -18.80 -0.74
CA ALA A 194 3.53 -18.57 -2.18
C ALA A 194 2.68 -17.33 -2.51
N GLU A 195 1.55 -17.16 -1.81
CA GLU A 195 0.69 -15.99 -1.96
C GLU A 195 1.40 -14.69 -1.54
N PHE A 196 2.16 -14.73 -0.44
CA PHE A 196 2.99 -13.60 -0.02
C PHE A 196 4.07 -13.24 -1.05
N ASP A 197 4.74 -14.25 -1.61
CA ASP A 197 5.78 -14.06 -2.64
C ASP A 197 5.15 -13.45 -3.92
N ASP A 198 3.96 -13.91 -4.33
CA ASP A 198 3.21 -13.36 -5.46
C ASP A 198 2.80 -11.89 -5.22
N LEU A 199 2.28 -11.57 -4.03
CA LEU A 199 1.93 -10.20 -3.64
C LEU A 199 3.16 -9.28 -3.61
N THR A 200 4.30 -9.78 -3.16
CA THR A 200 5.57 -9.05 -3.14
C THR A 200 6.07 -8.75 -4.55
N GLN A 201 5.94 -9.73 -5.46
CA GLN A 201 6.26 -9.54 -6.87
C GLN A 201 5.33 -8.51 -7.52
N ALA A 202 4.02 -8.58 -7.26
CA ALA A 202 3.04 -7.63 -7.78
C ALA A 202 3.30 -6.21 -7.26
N HIS A 203 3.58 -6.06 -5.97
CA HIS A 203 3.96 -4.78 -5.34
C HIS A 203 5.18 -4.17 -6.03
N THR A 204 6.25 -4.96 -6.20
CA THR A 204 7.49 -4.51 -6.83
C THR A 204 7.26 -4.14 -8.30
N ALA A 205 6.47 -4.92 -9.03
CA ALA A 205 6.11 -4.62 -10.41
C ALA A 205 5.32 -3.31 -10.52
N LEU A 206 4.32 -3.11 -9.64
CA LEU A 206 3.51 -1.89 -9.60
C LEU A 206 4.36 -0.67 -9.22
N LYS A 207 5.23 -0.80 -8.21
CA LYS A 207 6.16 0.25 -7.76
C LYS A 207 7.14 0.66 -8.88
N ASN A 208 7.65 -0.31 -9.63
CA ASN A 208 8.51 -0.05 -10.78
C ASN A 208 7.74 0.63 -11.93
N ALA A 209 6.49 0.23 -12.16
CA ALA A 209 5.62 0.85 -13.16
C ALA A 209 5.21 2.28 -12.76
N LEU A 210 5.01 2.53 -11.45
CA LEU A 210 4.66 3.84 -10.91
C LEU A 210 5.75 4.89 -11.18
N GLY A 211 7.03 4.51 -11.34
CA GLY A 211 8.12 5.33 -11.87
C GLY A 211 7.90 6.85 -11.84
N GLN A 212 7.57 7.43 -13.01
CA GLN A 212 7.26 8.87 -13.18
C GLN A 212 5.76 9.21 -13.06
N TYR A 213 4.89 8.21 -12.89
CA TYR A 213 3.43 8.33 -12.78
C TYR A 213 2.96 8.30 -11.32
N ALA A 214 3.78 8.82 -10.39
CA ALA A 214 3.45 8.89 -8.96
C ALA A 214 2.16 9.68 -8.64
N ASP A 215 1.62 10.40 -9.62
CA ASP A 215 0.44 11.24 -9.50
C ASP A 215 -0.88 10.53 -9.90
N ASP A 216 -0.85 9.26 -10.34
CA ASP A 216 -2.07 8.53 -10.68
C ASP A 216 -2.74 7.95 -9.41
N PRO A 217 -3.91 8.48 -9.00
CA PRO A 217 -4.57 8.06 -7.76
C PRO A 217 -5.04 6.60 -7.79
N ASP A 218 -5.35 6.05 -8.96
CA ASP A 218 -5.85 4.67 -9.08
C ASP A 218 -4.70 3.66 -8.86
N LEU A 219 -3.50 3.99 -9.35
CA LEU A 219 -2.29 3.18 -9.14
C LEU A 219 -1.81 3.23 -7.69
N VAL A 220 -1.90 4.40 -7.05
CA VAL A 220 -1.59 4.56 -5.63
C VAL A 220 -2.57 3.76 -4.78
N SER A 221 -3.87 3.79 -5.08
CA SER A 221 -4.86 2.97 -4.38
C SER A 221 -4.56 1.48 -4.50
N GLN A 222 -4.23 0.99 -5.71
CA GLN A 222 -3.88 -0.41 -5.91
C GLN A 222 -2.62 -0.83 -5.14
N LEU A 223 -1.63 0.07 -5.01
CA LEU A 223 -0.44 -0.20 -4.22
C LEU A 223 -0.78 -0.39 -2.74
N ILE A 224 -1.64 0.47 -2.19
CA ILE A 224 -2.11 0.40 -0.80
C ILE A 224 -2.85 -0.92 -0.55
N ASP A 225 -3.72 -1.33 -1.46
CA ASP A 225 -4.47 -2.59 -1.34
C ASP A 225 -3.52 -3.81 -1.33
N ILE A 226 -2.48 -3.81 -2.17
CA ILE A 226 -1.46 -4.86 -2.19
C ILE A 226 -0.64 -4.87 -0.90
N GLU A 227 -0.28 -3.70 -0.37
CA GLU A 227 0.45 -3.59 0.90
C GLU A 227 -0.38 -4.16 2.06
N GLN A 228 -1.67 -3.81 2.16
CA GLN A 228 -2.55 -4.37 3.18
C GLN A 228 -2.72 -5.89 3.06
N ALA A 229 -2.88 -6.41 1.84
CA ALA A 229 -2.97 -7.85 1.60
C ALA A 229 -1.69 -8.57 2.04
N ARG A 230 -0.52 -7.97 1.75
CA ARG A 230 0.78 -8.51 2.15
C ARG A 230 0.91 -8.57 3.67
N ASP A 231 0.53 -7.51 4.38
CA ASP A 231 0.53 -7.45 5.85
C ASP A 231 -0.39 -8.51 6.47
N GLN A 232 -1.58 -8.69 5.89
CA GLN A 232 -2.54 -9.67 6.36
C GLN A 232 -2.02 -11.11 6.22
N VAL A 233 -1.41 -11.44 5.09
CA VAL A 233 -0.81 -12.77 4.87
C VAL A 233 0.36 -13.00 5.82
N LEU A 234 1.20 -11.97 6.05
CA LEU A 234 2.32 -12.06 6.98
C LEU A 234 1.87 -12.31 8.42
N GLN A 235 0.80 -11.65 8.87
CA GLN A 235 0.20 -11.92 10.18
C GLN A 235 -0.30 -13.36 10.30
N GLN A 236 -0.89 -13.92 9.25
CA GLN A 236 -1.32 -15.32 9.25
C GLN A 236 -0.13 -16.28 9.30
N LEU A 237 0.94 -16.01 8.54
CA LEU A 237 2.18 -16.78 8.61
C LEU A 237 2.75 -16.77 10.04
N MET A 238 2.79 -15.60 10.69
CA MET A 238 3.24 -15.48 12.08
C MET A 238 2.33 -16.19 13.08
N ALA A 239 1.03 -16.21 12.85
CA ALA A 239 0.07 -16.87 13.74
C ALA A 239 0.14 -18.41 13.70
N MET A 240 0.72 -18.98 12.64
CA MET A 240 0.88 -20.43 12.47
C MET A 240 2.22 -20.96 13.02
N MET A 241 3.19 -20.08 13.28
CA MET A 241 4.51 -20.41 13.85
C MET A 241 4.47 -20.44 15.38
#